data_AF-A0A6I1JGT0-F1
#
_entry.id   AF-A0A6I1JGT0-F1
#
_cell.length_a   1.000
_cell.length_b   1.000
_cell.length_c   1.000
_cell.angle_alpha   90.00
_cell.angle_beta   90.00
_cell.angle_gamma   90.00
#
_symmetry.space_group_name_H-M   'P 1'
#
loop_
_entity.id
_entity.type
_entity.pdbx_description
1 polymer ?
#
loop_
_entity_poly.entity_id
_entity_poly.type
_entity_poly.pdbx_seq_one_letter_code
_entity_poly.pdbx_strand_id
1 'polypeptide(L)'
;MSRASQQDAETQFAALAAEAPSGYRILSRFRHATELAARDKAEAVRVLDALGTDAGIGSVLQDLARLRAAYLLVDTAPPADLVQRAEPLAGADRPFRHSAREILALAAVRAGDRATAERWIKAIQDDRESPQGVRGRADLMSTVFSASGS
;
A
#
# COMPACT_ATOMS: atom_id res chain seq x y z
N MET A 1 6.85 16.87 -9.66
CA MET A 1 7.97 15.92 -9.54
C MET A 1 7.46 14.53 -9.89
N SER A 2 7.58 14.16 -11.15
CA SER A 2 7.08 12.91 -11.75
C SER A 2 8.19 12.31 -12.60
N ARG A 3 9.39 12.13 -12.04
CA ARG A 3 10.49 11.47 -12.75
C ARG A 3 11.28 10.56 -11.84
N ALA A 4 11.68 10.99 -10.65
CA ALA A 4 12.50 10.17 -9.75
C ALA A 4 11.81 8.87 -9.29
N SER A 5 10.58 8.92 -8.78
CA SER A 5 9.84 7.72 -8.35
C SER A 5 9.35 6.85 -9.51
N GLN A 6 9.15 7.44 -10.70
CA GLN A 6 8.93 6.69 -11.93
C GLN A 6 10.21 5.98 -12.37
N GLN A 7 11.36 6.65 -12.28
CA GLN A 7 12.68 6.12 -12.62
C GLN A 7 13.07 4.96 -11.68
N ASP A 8 12.75 5.03 -10.39
CA ASP A 8 13.01 3.94 -9.45
C ASP A 8 12.14 2.72 -9.73
N ALA A 9 10.85 2.93 -10.01
CA ALA A 9 9.94 1.87 -10.42
C ALA A 9 10.35 1.24 -11.76
N GLU A 10 10.71 2.08 -12.74
CA GLU A 10 11.20 1.66 -14.06
C GLU A 10 12.51 0.87 -13.94
N THR A 11 13.44 1.30 -13.09
CA THR A 11 14.72 0.59 -12.86
C THR A 11 14.48 -0.79 -12.27
N GLN A 12 13.54 -0.91 -11.34
CA GLN A 12 13.19 -2.19 -10.73
C GLN A 12 12.42 -3.10 -11.69
N PHE A 13 11.53 -2.55 -12.51
CA PHE A 13 10.89 -3.31 -13.58
C PHE A 13 11.89 -3.75 -14.66
N ALA A 14 12.89 -2.92 -14.98
CA ALA A 14 13.96 -3.26 -15.92
C ALA A 14 14.87 -4.38 -15.37
N ALA A 15 15.20 -4.36 -14.07
CA ALA A 15 15.93 -5.44 -13.42
C ALA A 15 15.16 -6.77 -13.49
N LEU A 16 13.84 -6.75 -13.26
CA LEU A 16 12.98 -7.94 -13.39
C LEU A 16 12.90 -8.47 -14.82
N ALA A 17 12.92 -7.58 -15.81
CA ALA A 17 12.94 -7.96 -17.22
C ALA A 17 14.27 -8.62 -17.59
N ALA A 18 15.39 -8.19 -16.99
CA ALA A 18 16.72 -8.77 -17.21
C ALA A 18 16.91 -10.17 -16.59
N GLU A 19 16.10 -10.54 -15.59
CA GLU A 19 16.18 -11.82 -14.86
C GLU A 19 15.17 -12.90 -15.31
N ALA A 20 14.40 -12.67 -16.38
CA ALA A 20 13.40 -13.63 -16.88
C ALA A 20 14.07 -15.00 -17.16
N PRO A 21 13.69 -16.12 -16.52
CA PRO A 21 12.34 -16.65 -16.27
C PRO A 21 11.81 -16.51 -14.83
N SER A 22 12.62 -16.05 -13.87
CA SER A 22 12.19 -15.86 -12.47
C SER A 22 11.22 -14.66 -12.37
N GLY A 23 11.51 -13.56 -13.07
CA GLY A 23 10.66 -12.37 -13.12
C GLY A 23 9.23 -12.68 -13.60
N TYR A 24 9.09 -13.50 -14.65
CA TYR A 24 7.77 -13.89 -15.17
C TYR A 24 6.97 -14.75 -14.19
N ARG A 25 7.65 -15.61 -13.42
CA ARG A 25 7.05 -16.40 -12.35
C ARG A 25 6.52 -15.49 -11.23
N ILE A 26 7.28 -14.47 -10.84
CA ILE A 26 6.87 -13.51 -9.82
C ILE A 26 5.63 -12.73 -10.28
N LEU A 27 5.66 -12.18 -11.51
CA LEU A 27 4.52 -11.46 -12.08
C LEU A 27 3.27 -12.33 -12.18
N SER A 28 3.43 -13.61 -12.54
CA SER A 28 2.33 -14.58 -12.59
C SER A 28 1.70 -14.82 -11.21
N ARG A 29 2.50 -14.86 -10.13
CA ARG A 29 1.98 -14.96 -8.74
C ARG A 29 1.18 -13.71 -8.34
N PHE A 30 1.67 -12.53 -8.69
CA PHE A 30 0.92 -11.28 -8.46
C PHE A 30 -0.38 -11.22 -9.27
N ARG A 31 -0.37 -11.71 -10.52
CA ARG A 31 -1.58 -11.81 -11.34
C ARG A 31 -2.58 -12.80 -10.73
N HIS A 32 -2.09 -13.95 -10.28
CA HIS A 32 -2.92 -14.95 -9.61
C HIS A 32 -3.61 -14.37 -8.37
N ALA A 33 -2.89 -13.61 -7.54
CA ALA A 33 -3.48 -12.90 -6.40
C ALA A 33 -4.57 -11.89 -6.84
N THR A 34 -4.39 -11.19 -7.97
CA THR A 34 -5.43 -10.31 -8.54
C THR A 34 -6.70 -11.09 -8.89
N GLU A 35 -6.57 -12.22 -9.57
CA GLU A 35 -7.72 -13.05 -9.96
C GLU A 35 -8.43 -13.66 -8.75
N LEU A 36 -7.66 -14.06 -7.73
CA LEU A 36 -8.22 -14.54 -6.47
C LEU A 36 -9.00 -13.44 -5.74
N ALA A 37 -8.50 -12.21 -5.70
CA ALA A 37 -9.14 -11.13 -4.95
C ALA A 37 -10.59 -10.85 -5.38
N ALA A 38 -10.96 -11.18 -6.62
CA ALA A 38 -12.33 -11.04 -7.14
C ALA A 38 -13.32 -12.10 -6.61
N ARG A 39 -12.83 -13.26 -6.13
CA ARG A 39 -13.67 -14.41 -5.73
C ARG A 39 -13.40 -14.92 -4.32
N ASP A 40 -12.16 -14.78 -3.84
CA ASP A 40 -11.68 -15.23 -2.55
C ASP A 40 -10.56 -14.28 -2.07
N LYS A 41 -10.98 -13.26 -1.31
CA LYS A 41 -10.04 -12.27 -0.74
C LYS A 41 -9.07 -12.90 0.26
N ALA A 42 -9.49 -13.93 1.00
CA ALA A 42 -8.65 -14.56 2.02
C ALA A 42 -7.49 -15.32 1.36
N GLU A 43 -7.78 -16.07 0.29
CA GLU A 43 -6.75 -16.77 -0.45
C GLU A 43 -5.81 -15.80 -1.19
N ALA A 44 -6.34 -14.70 -1.75
CA ALA A 44 -5.51 -13.65 -2.34
C ALA A 44 -4.53 -13.05 -1.32
N VAL A 45 -4.99 -12.79 -0.09
CA VAL A 45 -4.14 -12.30 1.00
C VAL A 45 -3.07 -13.34 1.37
N ARG A 46 -3.40 -14.63 1.45
CA ARG A 46 -2.40 -15.69 1.69
C ARG A 46 -1.30 -15.69 0.62
N VAL A 47 -1.65 -15.58 -0.66
CA VAL A 47 -0.68 -15.52 -1.75
C VAL A 47 0.22 -14.29 -1.64
N LEU A 48 -0.36 -13.13 -1.30
CA LEU A 48 0.39 -11.88 -1.12
C LEU A 48 1.28 -11.91 0.13
N ASP A 49 0.84 -12.52 1.23
CA ASP A 49 1.65 -12.67 2.44
C ASP A 49 2.85 -13.60 2.20
N ALA A 50 2.65 -14.66 1.40
CA ALA A 50 3.76 -15.52 0.97
C ALA A 50 4.77 -14.76 0.09
N LEU A 51 4.31 -13.89 -0.82
CA LEU A 51 5.19 -13.00 -1.58
C LEU A 51 5.89 -11.98 -0.68
N GLY A 52 5.18 -11.43 0.31
CA GLY A 52 5.70 -10.46 1.26
C GLY A 52 6.78 -11.00 2.20
N THR A 53 7.04 -12.31 2.23
CA THR A 53 8.09 -12.93 3.05
C THR A 53 9.15 -13.66 2.22
N ASP A 54 8.99 -13.67 0.88
CA ASP A 54 9.88 -14.36 -0.04
C ASP A 54 11.17 -13.56 -0.26
N ALA A 55 12.27 -13.97 0.37
CA ALA A 55 13.57 -13.31 0.24
C ALA A 55 14.09 -13.28 -1.22
N GLY A 56 13.60 -14.18 -2.08
CA GLY A 56 14.05 -14.32 -3.47
C GLY A 56 13.45 -13.29 -4.44
N ILE A 57 12.48 -12.48 -4.03
CA ILE A 57 11.82 -11.51 -4.93
C ILE A 57 12.31 -10.06 -4.74
N GLY A 58 13.20 -9.81 -3.78
CA GLY A 58 13.69 -8.48 -3.45
C GLY A 58 12.71 -7.64 -2.61
N SER A 59 13.25 -6.70 -1.83
CA SER A 59 12.50 -5.95 -0.81
C SER A 59 11.33 -5.15 -1.38
N VAL A 60 11.48 -4.58 -2.56
CA VAL A 60 10.44 -3.74 -3.18
C VAL A 60 9.22 -4.59 -3.54
N LEU A 61 9.41 -5.76 -4.12
CA LEU A 61 8.28 -6.63 -4.46
C LEU A 61 7.64 -7.23 -3.21
N GLN A 62 8.42 -7.51 -2.16
CA GLN A 62 7.83 -7.87 -0.86
C GLN A 62 6.96 -6.73 -0.30
N ASP A 63 7.43 -5.48 -0.38
CA ASP A 63 6.69 -4.31 0.08
C ASP A 63 5.41 -4.10 -0.73
N LEU A 64 5.48 -4.27 -2.06
CA LEU A 64 4.29 -4.24 -2.93
C LEU A 64 3.27 -5.32 -2.52
N ALA A 65 3.73 -6.52 -2.20
CA ALA A 65 2.85 -7.60 -1.78
C ALA A 65 2.16 -7.29 -0.43
N ARG A 66 2.92 -6.81 0.56
CA ARG A 66 2.40 -6.37 1.86
C ARG A 66 1.35 -5.25 1.69
N LEU A 67 1.63 -4.27 0.84
CA LEU A 67 0.72 -3.17 0.54
C LEU A 67 -0.59 -3.66 -0.10
N ARG A 68 -0.50 -4.53 -1.11
CA ARG A 68 -1.68 -5.10 -1.76
C ARG A 68 -2.51 -5.93 -0.81
N ALA A 69 -1.89 -6.71 0.08
CA ALA A 69 -2.60 -7.46 1.11
C ALA A 69 -3.35 -6.51 2.07
N ALA A 70 -2.69 -5.44 2.51
CA ALA A 70 -3.30 -4.44 3.38
C ALA A 70 -4.51 -3.74 2.73
N TYR A 71 -4.46 -3.42 1.43
CA TYR A 71 -5.63 -2.90 0.72
C TYR A 71 -6.80 -3.90 0.63
N LEU A 72 -6.54 -5.19 0.47
CA LEU A 72 -7.60 -6.21 0.48
C LEU A 72 -8.26 -6.36 1.85
N LEU A 73 -7.52 -6.03 2.91
CA LEU A 73 -7.91 -6.17 4.30
C LEU A 73 -8.48 -4.87 4.91
N VAL A 74 -8.40 -3.73 4.22
CA VAL A 74 -8.63 -2.41 4.83
C VAL A 74 -10.01 -2.27 5.48
N ASP A 75 -11.03 -2.92 4.92
CA ASP A 75 -12.39 -2.87 5.43
C ASP A 75 -12.66 -3.90 6.54
N THR A 76 -11.94 -5.03 6.53
CA THR A 76 -12.30 -6.22 7.31
C THR A 76 -11.33 -6.54 8.45
N ALA A 77 -10.05 -6.24 8.31
CA ALA A 77 -9.06 -6.52 9.34
C ALA A 77 -9.16 -5.55 10.52
N PRO A 78 -8.70 -5.97 11.72
CA PRO A 78 -8.45 -5.06 12.82
C PRO A 78 -7.54 -3.90 12.39
N PRO A 79 -7.78 -2.65 12.84
CA PRO A 79 -6.90 -1.53 12.52
C PRO A 79 -5.43 -1.78 12.89
N ALA A 80 -5.14 -2.48 13.99
CA ALA A 80 -3.80 -2.82 14.41
C ALA A 80 -3.04 -3.65 13.36
N ASP A 81 -3.71 -4.62 12.72
CA ASP A 81 -3.11 -5.46 11.68
C ASP A 81 -2.74 -4.63 10.44
N LEU A 82 -3.56 -3.64 10.09
CA LEU A 82 -3.27 -2.71 9.00
C LEU A 82 -2.06 -1.82 9.33
N VAL A 83 -1.97 -1.35 10.57
CA VAL A 83 -0.82 -0.56 11.04
C VAL A 83 0.46 -1.39 10.94
N GLN A 84 0.46 -2.62 11.46
CA GLN A 84 1.62 -3.51 11.40
C GLN A 84 2.11 -3.74 9.96
N ARG A 85 1.18 -3.86 9.00
CA ARG A 85 1.50 -4.07 7.58
C ARG A 85 2.00 -2.81 6.87
N ALA A 86 1.43 -1.64 7.19
CA ALA A 86 1.64 -0.41 6.43
C ALA A 86 2.71 0.51 7.02
N GLU A 87 2.87 0.56 8.34
CA GLU A 87 3.78 1.49 9.01
C GLU A 87 5.25 1.38 8.54
N PRO A 88 5.83 0.18 8.34
CA PRO A 88 7.20 0.05 7.82
C PRO A 88 7.38 0.59 6.39
N LEU A 89 6.28 0.83 5.67
CA LEU A 89 6.25 1.31 4.29
C LEU A 89 6.01 2.81 4.20
N ALA A 90 5.70 3.50 5.30
CA ALA A 90 5.27 4.91 5.30
C ALA A 90 6.41 5.95 5.42
N GLY A 91 7.65 5.50 5.62
CA GLY A 91 8.84 6.34 5.73
C GLY A 91 9.09 7.19 4.47
N ALA A 92 9.77 8.34 4.63
CA ALA A 92 9.99 9.30 3.54
C ALA A 92 10.73 8.70 2.32
N ASP A 93 11.69 7.80 2.57
CA ASP A 93 12.51 7.17 1.54
C ASP A 93 11.89 5.88 0.97
N ARG A 94 10.65 5.55 1.36
CA ARG A 94 9.98 4.32 0.92
C ARG A 94 9.22 4.58 -0.39
N PRO A 95 9.33 3.69 -1.38
CA PRO A 95 8.69 3.89 -2.70
C PRO A 95 7.17 3.91 -2.62
N PHE A 96 6.59 3.22 -1.63
CA PHE A 96 5.14 3.11 -1.45
C PHE A 96 4.57 3.99 -0.34
N ARG A 97 5.32 4.99 0.14
CA ARG A 97 4.96 5.77 1.32
C ARG A 97 3.57 6.40 1.28
N HIS A 98 3.14 6.91 0.12
CA HIS A 98 1.85 7.60 0.01
C HIS A 98 0.68 6.62 0.18
N SER A 99 0.77 5.45 -0.45
CA SER A 99 -0.21 4.38 -0.29
C SER A 99 -0.20 3.79 1.11
N ALA A 100 0.97 3.66 1.73
CA ALA A 100 1.08 3.22 3.11
C ALA A 100 0.43 4.21 4.08
N ARG A 101 0.73 5.51 3.95
CA ARG A 101 0.10 6.59 4.74
C ARG A 101 -1.41 6.61 4.56
N GLU A 102 -1.91 6.33 3.36
CA GLU A 102 -3.33 6.21 3.10
C GLU A 102 -3.97 5.06 3.90
N ILE A 103 -3.36 3.88 3.90
CA ILE A 103 -3.86 2.74 4.68
C ILE A 103 -3.83 3.06 6.18
N LEU A 104 -2.79 3.75 6.66
CA LEU A 104 -2.68 4.18 8.05
C LEU A 104 -3.74 5.21 8.43
N ALA A 105 -4.06 6.16 7.54
CA ALA A 105 -5.17 7.09 7.73
C ALA A 105 -6.51 6.34 7.81
N LEU A 106 -6.76 5.39 6.91
CA LEU A 106 -7.98 4.57 6.92
C LEU A 106 -8.10 3.73 8.19
N ALA A 107 -7.01 3.10 8.64
CA ALA A 107 -6.97 2.34 9.88
C ALA A 107 -7.32 3.24 11.09
N ALA A 108 -6.76 4.45 11.15
CA ALA A 108 -7.04 5.42 12.19
C ALA A 108 -8.50 5.89 12.18
N VAL A 109 -9.05 6.19 11.00
CA VAL A 109 -10.46 6.54 10.82
C VAL A 109 -11.37 5.43 11.33
N ARG A 110 -11.09 4.17 10.97
CA ARG A 110 -11.86 3.00 11.44
C ARG A 110 -11.73 2.75 12.95
N ALA A 111 -10.59 3.12 13.54
CA ALA A 111 -10.37 3.04 14.97
C ALA A 111 -10.99 4.23 15.76
N GLY A 112 -11.51 5.25 15.08
CA GLY A 112 -11.95 6.50 15.72
C GLY A 112 -10.80 7.35 16.27
N ASP A 113 -9.55 7.05 15.93
CA ASP A 113 -8.37 7.81 16.37
C ASP A 113 -8.17 9.04 15.48
N ARG A 114 -8.85 10.13 15.87
CA ARG A 114 -8.79 11.42 15.18
C ARG A 114 -7.37 11.93 15.00
N ALA A 115 -6.57 11.90 16.06
CA ALA A 115 -5.24 12.49 16.05
C ALA A 115 -4.31 11.74 15.08
N THR A 116 -4.39 10.41 15.06
CA THR A 116 -3.63 9.57 14.12
C THR A 116 -4.13 9.74 12.68
N ALA A 117 -5.44 9.84 12.46
CA ALA A 117 -6.00 10.07 11.14
C ALA A 117 -5.52 11.42 10.56
N GLU A 118 -5.65 12.51 11.33
CA GLU A 118 -5.21 13.85 10.92
C GLU A 118 -3.71 13.90 10.65
N ARG A 119 -2.90 13.23 11.48
CA ARG A 119 -1.45 13.12 11.25
C ARG A 119 -1.13 12.52 9.88
N TRP A 120 -1.74 11.39 9.53
CA TRP A 120 -1.45 10.72 8.27
C TRP A 120 -2.03 11.43 7.05
N ILE A 121 -3.24 11.98 7.16
CA ILE A 121 -3.85 12.83 6.12
C ILE A 121 -2.96 14.04 5.84
N LYS A 122 -2.50 14.73 6.88
CA LYS A 122 -1.58 15.86 6.73
C LYS A 122 -0.25 15.43 6.10
N ALA A 123 0.31 14.28 6.48
CA ALA A 123 1.51 13.75 5.85
C ALA A 123 1.34 13.40 4.36
N ILE A 124 0.12 13.14 3.90
CA ILE A 124 -0.19 12.98 2.48
C ILE A 124 -0.30 14.35 1.78
N GLN A 125 -0.98 15.32 2.41
CA GLN A 125 -1.23 16.64 1.85
C GLN A 125 0.03 17.50 1.75
N ASP A 126 0.88 17.47 2.78
CA ASP A 126 2.11 18.25 2.86
C ASP A 126 3.21 17.70 1.92
N ASP A 127 3.12 16.42 1.55
CA ASP A 127 4.07 15.78 0.63
C ASP A 127 3.74 16.15 -0.82
N ARG A 128 4.59 17.00 -1.42
CA ARG A 128 4.43 17.52 -2.79
C ARG A 128 4.51 16.44 -3.85
N GLU A 129 5.07 15.28 -3.54
CA GLU A 129 5.17 14.15 -4.45
C GLU A 129 3.97 13.19 -4.34
N SER A 130 3.05 13.41 -3.40
CA SER A 130 1.85 12.57 -3.30
C SER A 130 1.11 12.53 -4.64
N PRO A 131 0.66 11.36 -5.12
CA PRO A 131 -0.18 11.29 -6.31
C PRO A 131 -1.52 11.99 -6.07
N GLN A 132 -2.08 12.63 -7.11
CA GLN A 132 -3.35 13.37 -7.01
C GLN A 132 -4.49 12.49 -6.49
N GLY A 133 -4.56 11.23 -6.92
CA GLY A 133 -5.59 10.30 -6.45
C GLY A 133 -5.49 9.99 -4.95
N VAL A 134 -4.27 9.89 -4.41
CA VAL A 134 -4.06 9.66 -2.96
C VAL A 134 -4.45 10.90 -2.16
N ARG A 135 -4.07 12.10 -2.63
CA ARG A 135 -4.49 13.36 -2.00
C ARG A 135 -6.01 13.51 -1.98
N GLY A 136 -6.68 13.29 -3.11
CA GLY A 136 -8.14 13.39 -3.20
C GLY A 136 -8.85 12.43 -2.25
N ARG A 137 -8.35 11.21 -2.06
CA ARG A 137 -8.91 10.27 -1.08
C ARG A 137 -8.64 10.69 0.37
N ALA A 138 -7.49 11.27 0.67
CA ALA A 138 -7.20 11.84 1.99
C ALA A 138 -8.12 13.04 2.32
N ASP A 139 -8.44 13.88 1.34
CA ASP A 139 -9.39 14.99 1.50
C ASP A 139 -10.82 14.49 1.78
N LEU A 140 -11.23 13.41 1.10
CA LEU A 140 -12.51 12.73 1.37
C LEU A 140 -12.54 12.16 2.80
N MET A 141 -11.46 11.52 3.25
CA MET A 141 -11.36 11.01 4.63
C MET A 141 -11.54 12.14 5.65
N SER A 142 -10.87 13.29 5.45
CA SER A 142 -11.00 14.46 6.32
C SER A 142 -12.44 14.98 6.39
N THR A 143 -13.14 14.99 5.25
CA THR A 143 -14.53 15.44 5.16
C THR A 143 -15.49 14.50 5.89
N VAL A 144 -15.40 13.19 5.63
CA VAL A 144 -16.23 12.16 6.30
C VAL A 144 -16.00 12.18 7.80
N PHE A 145 -14.74 12.32 8.21
CA PHE A 145 -14.37 12.32 9.61
C PHE A 145 -14.81 13.59 10.36
N SER A 146 -14.91 14.73 9.68
CA SER A 146 -15.47 15.97 10.25
C SER A 146 -16.99 15.92 10.39
N ALA A 147 -17.68 15.27 9.45
CA ALA A 147 -19.14 15.08 9.50
C ALA A 147 -19.61 14.06 10.56
N SER A 148 -18.75 13.13 10.97
CA SER A 148 -19.06 12.09 11.96
C SER A 148 -18.84 12.53 13.41
N GLY A 149 -18.24 13.72 13.62
CA GLY A 149 -17.92 14.28 14.93
C GLY A 149 -18.83 15.42 15.38
N SER A 150 -19.95 15.65 14.67
CA SER A 150 -20.99 16.64 14.95
C SER A 150 -22.29 15.98 15.38
#